data_AF-A0A7X6VBE1-F1
#
_entry.id   AF-A0A7X6VBE1-F1
#
_cell.length_a   1.000
_cell.length_b   1.000
_cell.length_c   1.000
_cell.angle_alpha   90.00
_cell.angle_beta   90.00
_cell.angle_gamma   90.00
#
_symmetry.space_group_name_H-M   'P 1'
#
loop_
_entity.id
_entity.type
_entity.pdbx_description
1 polymer ?
#
loop_
_entity_poly.entity_id
_entity_poly.type
_entity_poly.pdbx_seq_one_letter_code
_entity_poly.pdbx_strand_id
1 'polypeptide(L)'
;MEHYGYVFHNKELRDKKFYRTAGILRSELEKDPDNPYYRFQLARSYSAHGDDKEALEEIRKAYQLISGDQQTRLMYSYVYGTYSIICAVNREYEEAIRVCREGLGVQPNYLDLYYVMAVSQVKLGRNAEAQQAYERYIDLVMRYDKLAISADRSLEMYYTGTAFQDAALGFVANELIRQKKYHEAYEYIKQINQERTKLEQHVRVLLKLRNFDELLELYKQQDKPNDIKAVISLIEAEKDSMDRDERKRVEEVFSKGEDLYSVLNKVRCGSYELKNLDKVIKETDFSDLPSYYAELLIDVAKNTRQAISVFKQINKTKIKQYMKVMLECDKELESFWEEYLINTKIRDDDYQSLRVFTGIAYYLLYAKVPVWRDTKTEPSDLYYSIFKLYIEWGIKYSSILYSPQRLRLYYNTLDNQEDQFFIALKYAIEAAEKEAYRSGMEYFKEAARANPFMAPYMNIYKDELLPVQVAGDIEEEGHE
;
A
#
# COMPACT_ATOMS: atom_id res chain seq x y z
N MET A 1 -6.89 -16.46 -5.42
CA MET A 1 -5.92 -17.55 -5.66
C MET A 1 -5.48 -18.05 -4.30
N GLU A 2 -6.04 -19.18 -3.86
CA GLU A 2 -5.43 -20.07 -2.86
C GLU A 2 -6.27 -21.35 -2.84
N HIS A 3 -5.83 -22.36 -3.60
CA HIS A 3 -6.33 -23.73 -3.55
C HIS A 3 -5.16 -24.71 -3.77
N TYR A 4 -4.04 -24.47 -3.08
CA TYR A 4 -2.95 -25.45 -2.96
C TYR A 4 -3.16 -26.25 -1.68
N GLY A 5 -4.04 -27.26 -1.75
CA GLY A 5 -4.32 -28.14 -0.62
C GLY A 5 -4.91 -29.50 -0.95
N TYR A 6 -5.15 -29.85 -2.21
CA TYR A 6 -5.77 -31.13 -2.60
C TYR A 6 -5.18 -31.77 -3.88
N VAL A 7 -3.95 -31.41 -4.27
CA VAL A 7 -3.43 -31.74 -5.63
C VAL A 7 -2.74 -33.12 -5.71
N PHE A 8 -2.42 -33.79 -4.60
CA PHE A 8 -1.67 -35.07 -4.69
C PHE A 8 -2.50 -36.31 -5.04
N HIS A 9 -3.84 -36.26 -5.00
CA HIS A 9 -4.69 -37.39 -5.42
C HIS A 9 -5.26 -37.28 -6.85
N ASN A 10 -5.02 -36.18 -7.57
CA ASN A 10 -5.72 -35.91 -8.83
C ASN A 10 -4.84 -36.08 -10.09
N LYS A 11 -3.51 -36.09 -9.96
CA LYS A 11 -2.61 -36.17 -11.13
C LYS A 11 -2.72 -37.52 -11.83
N GLU A 12 -2.57 -38.62 -11.12
CA GLU A 12 -2.64 -39.97 -11.72
C GLU A 12 -4.01 -40.27 -12.35
N LEU A 13 -5.10 -39.82 -11.72
CA LEU A 13 -6.46 -39.93 -12.26
C LEU A 13 -6.66 -39.08 -13.51
N ARG A 14 -6.15 -37.84 -13.52
CA ARG A 14 -6.18 -36.94 -14.67
C ARG A 14 -5.38 -37.50 -15.83
N ASP A 15 -4.18 -37.99 -15.56
CA ASP A 15 -3.28 -38.58 -16.56
C ASP A 15 -3.91 -39.85 -17.16
N LYS A 16 -4.45 -40.76 -16.33
CA LYS A 16 -5.17 -41.97 -16.79
C LYS A 16 -6.40 -41.63 -17.63
N LYS A 17 -7.20 -40.63 -17.21
CA LYS A 17 -8.37 -40.15 -17.97
C LYS A 17 -7.92 -39.59 -19.32
N PHE A 18 -6.87 -38.76 -19.31
CA PHE A 18 -6.31 -38.14 -20.50
C PHE A 18 -5.80 -39.19 -21.49
N TYR A 19 -4.89 -40.09 -21.11
CA TYR A 19 -4.34 -41.09 -22.03
C TYR A 19 -5.42 -41.99 -22.64
N ARG A 20 -6.43 -42.37 -21.85
CA ARG A 20 -7.56 -43.14 -22.34
C ARG A 20 -8.37 -42.34 -23.38
N THR A 21 -8.79 -41.13 -23.04
CA THR A 21 -9.65 -40.31 -23.90
C THR A 21 -8.91 -39.84 -25.15
N ALA A 22 -7.69 -39.29 -25.00
CA ALA A 22 -6.87 -38.85 -26.11
C ALA A 22 -6.46 -40.01 -27.02
N GLY A 23 -6.16 -41.19 -26.48
CA GLY A 23 -5.85 -42.39 -27.28
C GLY A 23 -7.01 -42.81 -28.19
N ILE A 24 -8.24 -42.83 -27.66
CA ILE A 24 -9.45 -43.13 -28.45
C ILE A 24 -9.64 -42.07 -29.53
N LEU A 25 -9.58 -40.78 -29.18
CA LEU A 25 -9.79 -39.69 -30.13
C LEU A 25 -8.74 -39.68 -31.24
N ARG A 26 -7.47 -39.99 -30.95
CA ARG A 26 -6.42 -40.13 -31.97
C ARG A 26 -6.71 -41.30 -32.92
N SER A 27 -7.13 -42.46 -32.40
CA SER A 27 -7.48 -43.61 -33.24
C SER A 27 -8.70 -43.35 -34.14
N GLU A 28 -9.67 -42.57 -33.67
CA GLU A 28 -10.79 -42.15 -34.52
C GLU A 28 -10.34 -41.12 -35.59
N LEU A 29 -9.44 -40.21 -35.24
CA LEU A 29 -8.85 -39.26 -36.20
C LEU A 29 -7.93 -39.91 -37.25
N GLU A 30 -7.37 -41.10 -36.97
CA GLU A 30 -6.68 -41.89 -38.00
C GLU A 30 -7.63 -42.40 -39.09
N LYS A 31 -8.91 -42.64 -38.73
CA LYS A 31 -9.95 -43.11 -39.65
C LYS A 31 -10.65 -41.95 -40.36
N ASP A 32 -10.90 -40.86 -39.64
CA ASP A 32 -11.56 -39.66 -40.12
C ASP A 32 -10.78 -38.40 -39.69
N PRO A 33 -9.71 -38.03 -40.44
CA PRO A 33 -8.85 -36.91 -40.07
C PRO A 33 -9.55 -35.55 -40.08
N ASP A 34 -10.65 -35.40 -40.83
CA ASP A 34 -11.32 -34.12 -41.03
C ASP A 34 -12.58 -33.99 -40.16
N ASN A 35 -12.63 -34.70 -39.04
CA ASN A 35 -13.74 -34.64 -38.08
C ASN A 35 -13.58 -33.46 -37.08
N PRO A 36 -14.37 -32.36 -37.20
CA PRO A 36 -14.24 -31.21 -36.31
C PRO A 36 -14.58 -31.54 -34.85
N TYR A 37 -15.51 -32.47 -34.61
CA TYR A 37 -15.92 -32.86 -33.26
C TYR A 37 -14.80 -33.61 -32.52
N TYR A 38 -14.15 -34.59 -33.17
CA TYR A 38 -13.05 -35.32 -32.53
C TYR A 38 -11.83 -34.43 -32.26
N ARG A 39 -11.47 -33.54 -33.20
CA ARG A 39 -10.41 -32.56 -32.98
C ARG A 39 -10.72 -31.61 -31.82
N PHE A 40 -11.94 -31.11 -31.74
CA PHE A 40 -12.42 -30.30 -30.63
C PHE A 40 -12.31 -31.04 -29.28
N GLN A 41 -12.78 -32.28 -29.20
CA GLN A 41 -12.71 -33.07 -27.96
C GLN A 41 -11.27 -33.40 -27.57
N LEU A 42 -10.39 -33.57 -28.55
CA LEU A 42 -8.97 -33.82 -28.32
C LEU A 42 -8.29 -32.56 -27.77
N ALA A 43 -8.59 -31.39 -28.34
CA ALA A 43 -8.11 -30.10 -27.82
C ALA A 43 -8.55 -29.86 -26.36
N ARG A 44 -9.81 -30.15 -26.03
CA ARG A 44 -10.30 -30.08 -24.64
C ARG A 44 -9.58 -31.05 -23.71
N SER A 45 -9.27 -32.25 -24.20
CA SER A 45 -8.55 -33.26 -23.43
C SER A 45 -7.13 -32.80 -23.10
N TYR A 46 -6.41 -32.24 -24.07
CA TYR A 46 -5.09 -31.63 -23.86
C TYR A 46 -5.15 -30.43 -22.90
N SER A 47 -6.11 -29.52 -23.09
CA SER A 47 -6.27 -28.35 -22.21
C SER A 47 -6.57 -28.75 -20.76
N ALA A 48 -7.43 -29.76 -20.55
CA ALA A 48 -7.72 -30.27 -19.21
C ALA A 48 -6.53 -30.98 -18.54
N HIS A 49 -5.60 -31.52 -19.32
CA HIS A 49 -4.36 -32.14 -18.84
C HIS A 49 -3.27 -31.10 -18.51
N GLY A 50 -3.32 -29.94 -19.18
CA GLY A 50 -2.33 -28.85 -19.10
C GLY A 50 -1.35 -28.82 -20.27
N ASP A 51 -1.62 -29.56 -21.34
CA ASP A 51 -0.82 -29.58 -22.58
C ASP A 51 -1.32 -28.45 -23.51
N ASP A 52 -1.06 -27.21 -23.10
CA ASP A 52 -1.73 -26.03 -23.69
C ASP A 52 -1.38 -25.83 -25.18
N LYS A 53 -0.16 -26.19 -25.60
CA LYS A 53 0.29 -26.04 -27.00
C LYS A 53 -0.40 -27.02 -27.93
N GLU A 54 -0.48 -28.29 -27.50
CA GLU A 54 -1.16 -29.37 -28.22
C GLU A 54 -2.66 -29.09 -28.29
N ALA A 55 -3.24 -28.54 -27.22
CA ALA A 55 -4.62 -28.07 -27.21
C ALA A 55 -4.85 -26.98 -28.27
N LEU A 56 -3.94 -26.01 -28.37
CA LEU A 56 -4.01 -24.93 -29.33
C LEU A 56 -3.87 -25.43 -30.78
N GLU A 57 -3.00 -26.40 -31.03
CA GLU A 57 -2.85 -27.01 -32.35
C GLU A 57 -4.12 -27.71 -32.80
N GLU A 58 -4.70 -28.57 -31.95
CA GLU A 58 -5.90 -29.33 -32.30
C GLU A 58 -7.14 -28.44 -32.44
N ILE A 59 -7.29 -27.41 -31.62
CA ILE A 59 -8.43 -26.51 -31.74
C ILE A 59 -8.34 -25.62 -32.99
N ARG A 60 -7.13 -25.24 -33.42
CA ARG A 60 -6.90 -24.55 -34.71
C ARG A 60 -7.33 -25.41 -35.90
N LYS A 61 -7.01 -26.71 -35.86
CA LYS A 61 -7.46 -27.66 -36.90
C LYS A 61 -8.98 -27.82 -36.89
N ALA A 62 -9.60 -27.98 -35.71
CA ALA A 62 -11.06 -28.02 -35.58
C ALA A 62 -11.72 -26.75 -36.15
N TYR A 63 -11.15 -25.58 -35.86
CA TYR A 63 -11.61 -24.29 -36.34
C TYR A 63 -11.58 -24.17 -37.87
N GLN A 64 -10.49 -24.62 -38.51
CA GLN A 64 -10.36 -24.59 -39.97
C GLN A 64 -11.47 -25.39 -40.66
N LEU A 65 -11.83 -26.55 -40.10
CA LEU A 65 -12.87 -27.44 -40.66
C LEU A 65 -14.29 -26.85 -40.57
N ILE A 66 -14.54 -25.94 -39.61
CA ILE A 66 -15.87 -25.33 -39.42
C ILE A 66 -16.01 -23.96 -40.10
N SER A 67 -14.94 -23.45 -40.73
CA SER A 67 -14.89 -22.12 -41.35
C SER A 67 -15.73 -21.98 -42.63
N GLY A 68 -16.47 -23.03 -43.02
CA GLY A 68 -17.37 -23.11 -44.16
C GLY A 68 -18.62 -22.22 -44.06
N ASP A 69 -19.77 -22.76 -44.47
CA ASP A 69 -21.03 -22.01 -44.54
C ASP A 69 -21.61 -21.67 -43.14
N GLN A 70 -22.58 -20.76 -43.12
CA GLN A 70 -23.18 -20.25 -41.87
C GLN A 70 -23.83 -21.35 -41.02
N GLN A 71 -24.43 -22.37 -41.64
CA GLN A 71 -25.08 -23.47 -40.91
C GLN A 71 -24.05 -24.31 -40.18
N THR A 72 -22.92 -24.60 -40.82
CA THR A 72 -21.79 -25.30 -40.20
C THR A 72 -21.24 -24.51 -39.01
N ARG A 73 -20.99 -23.21 -39.18
CA ARG A 73 -20.50 -22.36 -38.07
C ARG A 73 -21.45 -22.33 -36.88
N LEU A 74 -22.76 -22.30 -37.13
CA LEU A 74 -23.78 -22.33 -36.08
C LEU A 74 -23.81 -23.67 -35.35
N MET A 75 -23.76 -24.78 -36.10
CA MET A 75 -23.74 -26.15 -35.55
C MET A 75 -22.53 -26.38 -34.63
N TYR A 76 -21.38 -25.82 -34.99
CA TYR A 76 -20.12 -25.95 -34.26
C TYR A 76 -19.79 -24.73 -33.40
N SER A 77 -20.80 -23.95 -32.99
CA SER A 77 -20.61 -22.70 -32.24
C SER A 77 -19.83 -22.87 -30.92
N TYR A 78 -19.90 -24.05 -30.29
CA TYR A 78 -19.12 -24.41 -29.10
C TYR A 78 -17.59 -24.37 -29.31
N VAL A 79 -17.13 -24.50 -30.56
CA VAL A 79 -15.69 -24.44 -30.89
C VAL A 79 -15.14 -23.05 -30.61
N TYR A 80 -15.89 -21.98 -30.90
CA TYR A 80 -15.45 -20.61 -30.65
C TYR A 80 -15.18 -20.35 -29.16
N GLY A 81 -16.07 -20.85 -28.27
CA GLY A 81 -15.92 -20.71 -26.82
C GLY A 81 -14.63 -21.36 -26.33
N THR A 82 -14.45 -22.65 -26.63
CA THR A 82 -13.25 -23.40 -26.22
C THR A 82 -11.98 -22.84 -26.86
N TYR A 83 -12.04 -22.46 -28.14
CA TYR A 83 -10.89 -21.91 -28.85
C TYR A 83 -10.43 -20.60 -28.23
N SER A 84 -11.35 -19.67 -27.96
CA SER A 84 -11.00 -18.41 -27.32
C SER A 84 -10.31 -18.61 -25.96
N ILE A 85 -10.79 -19.55 -25.15
CA ILE A 85 -10.20 -19.89 -23.85
C ILE A 85 -8.79 -20.46 -24.03
N ILE A 86 -8.60 -21.43 -24.94
CA ILE A 86 -7.28 -22.04 -25.20
C ILE A 86 -6.29 -20.98 -25.71
N CYS A 87 -6.71 -20.06 -26.58
CA CYS A 87 -5.88 -18.94 -26.99
C CYS A 87 -5.48 -18.05 -25.82
N ALA A 88 -6.43 -17.68 -24.95
CA ALA A 88 -6.15 -16.86 -23.78
C ALA A 88 -5.17 -17.54 -22.80
N VAL A 89 -5.29 -18.87 -22.60
CA VAL A 89 -4.35 -19.67 -21.79
C VAL A 89 -2.94 -19.66 -22.40
N ASN A 90 -2.84 -19.82 -23.72
CA ASN A 90 -1.57 -19.75 -24.45
C ASN A 90 -1.02 -18.32 -24.64
N ARG A 91 -1.71 -17.30 -24.10
CA ARG A 91 -1.37 -15.87 -24.25
C ARG A 91 -1.46 -15.35 -25.69
N GLU A 92 -2.20 -16.04 -26.55
CA GLU A 92 -2.51 -15.63 -27.92
C GLU A 92 -3.72 -14.68 -27.91
N TYR A 93 -3.57 -13.52 -27.27
CA TYR A 93 -4.70 -12.64 -26.94
C TYR A 93 -5.37 -12.01 -28.17
N GLU A 94 -4.59 -11.58 -29.17
CA GLU A 94 -5.13 -11.08 -30.44
C GLU A 94 -5.96 -12.14 -31.16
N GLU A 95 -5.49 -13.38 -31.14
CA GLU A 95 -6.22 -14.50 -31.73
C GLU A 95 -7.50 -14.81 -30.95
N ALA A 96 -7.44 -14.83 -29.61
CA ALA A 96 -8.62 -14.99 -28.78
C ALA A 96 -9.69 -13.93 -29.11
N ILE A 97 -9.30 -12.66 -29.25
CA ILE A 97 -10.22 -11.56 -29.61
C ILE A 97 -10.83 -11.78 -31.00
N ARG A 98 -10.04 -12.18 -31.98
CA ARG A 98 -10.53 -12.47 -33.34
C ARG A 98 -11.59 -13.58 -33.32
N VAL A 99 -11.26 -14.69 -32.67
CA VAL A 99 -12.15 -15.85 -32.51
C VAL A 99 -13.44 -15.47 -31.77
N CYS A 100 -13.34 -14.67 -30.71
CA CYS A 100 -14.51 -14.16 -29.99
C CYS A 100 -15.41 -13.33 -30.90
N ARG A 101 -14.85 -12.41 -31.69
CA ARG A 101 -15.63 -11.57 -32.62
C ARG A 101 -16.33 -12.40 -33.68
N GLU A 102 -15.65 -13.39 -34.26
CA GLU A 102 -16.24 -14.29 -35.25
C GLU A 102 -17.35 -15.14 -34.62
N GLY A 103 -17.12 -15.72 -33.44
CA GLY A 103 -18.12 -16.50 -32.71
C GLY A 103 -19.35 -15.67 -32.30
N LEU A 104 -19.15 -14.41 -31.91
CA LEU A 104 -20.25 -13.48 -31.60
C LEU A 104 -21.04 -13.07 -32.86
N GLY A 105 -20.43 -13.11 -34.04
CA GLY A 105 -21.14 -12.95 -35.31
C GLY A 105 -22.08 -14.13 -35.64
N VAL A 106 -21.80 -15.31 -35.08
CA VAL A 106 -22.63 -16.52 -35.21
C VAL A 106 -23.66 -16.60 -34.10
N GLN A 107 -23.24 -16.36 -32.85
CA GLN A 107 -24.06 -16.43 -31.66
C GLN A 107 -23.89 -15.18 -30.78
N PRO A 108 -24.68 -14.11 -31.02
CA PRO A 108 -24.51 -12.82 -30.34
C PRO A 108 -24.71 -12.84 -28.82
N ASN A 109 -25.39 -13.85 -28.28
CA ASN A 109 -25.68 -13.98 -26.85
C ASN A 109 -24.69 -14.91 -26.12
N TYR A 110 -23.57 -15.30 -26.76
CA TYR A 110 -22.58 -16.19 -26.15
C TYR A 110 -21.70 -15.40 -25.15
N LEU A 111 -22.16 -15.29 -23.91
CA LEU A 111 -21.54 -14.47 -22.86
C LEU A 111 -20.08 -14.83 -22.58
N ASP A 112 -19.70 -16.10 -22.68
CA ASP A 112 -18.30 -16.53 -22.47
C ASP A 112 -17.34 -15.84 -23.43
N LEU A 113 -17.75 -15.62 -24.68
CA LEU A 113 -16.93 -14.92 -25.68
C LEU A 113 -16.72 -13.45 -25.31
N TYR A 114 -17.72 -12.78 -24.75
CA TYR A 114 -17.54 -11.41 -24.24
C TYR A 114 -16.57 -11.37 -23.06
N TYR A 115 -16.67 -12.33 -22.13
CA TYR A 115 -15.78 -12.41 -20.98
C TYR A 115 -14.32 -12.65 -21.40
N VAL A 116 -14.07 -13.66 -22.26
CA VAL A 116 -12.73 -13.98 -22.75
C VAL A 116 -12.16 -12.83 -23.60
N MET A 117 -12.97 -12.21 -24.45
CA MET A 117 -12.56 -11.03 -25.21
C MET A 117 -12.14 -9.89 -24.29
N ALA A 118 -12.94 -9.59 -23.26
CA ALA A 118 -12.63 -8.55 -22.28
C ALA A 118 -11.32 -8.84 -21.53
N VAL A 119 -11.15 -10.06 -21.01
CA VAL A 119 -9.90 -10.49 -20.34
C VAL A 119 -8.69 -10.33 -21.27
N SER A 120 -8.83 -10.73 -22.53
CA SER A 120 -7.75 -10.65 -23.52
C SER A 120 -7.41 -9.20 -23.86
N GLN A 121 -8.40 -8.33 -23.98
CA GLN A 121 -8.23 -6.89 -24.15
C GLN A 121 -7.53 -6.24 -22.95
N VAL A 122 -7.87 -6.64 -21.71
CA VAL A 122 -7.15 -6.20 -20.50
C VAL A 122 -5.68 -6.61 -20.55
N LYS A 123 -5.38 -7.86 -20.96
CA LYS A 123 -3.99 -8.34 -21.07
C LYS A 123 -3.16 -7.58 -22.11
N LEU A 124 -3.82 -6.97 -23.10
CA LEU A 124 -3.22 -6.12 -24.12
C LEU A 124 -3.24 -4.62 -23.78
N GLY A 125 -3.76 -4.24 -22.60
CA GLY A 125 -3.89 -2.84 -22.18
C GLY A 125 -5.00 -2.06 -22.89
N ARG A 126 -5.90 -2.73 -23.61
CA ARG A 126 -7.02 -2.13 -24.37
C ARG A 126 -8.24 -1.92 -23.46
N ASN A 127 -8.07 -1.16 -22.38
CA ASN A 127 -9.06 -1.05 -21.30
C ASN A 127 -10.43 -0.51 -21.75
N ALA A 128 -10.47 0.45 -22.68
CA ALA A 128 -11.73 1.00 -23.18
C ALA A 128 -12.55 -0.04 -23.95
N GLU A 129 -11.90 -0.90 -24.76
CA GLU A 129 -12.60 -2.00 -25.43
C GLU A 129 -13.01 -3.09 -24.43
N ALA A 130 -12.15 -3.38 -23.45
CA ALA A 130 -12.45 -4.35 -22.40
C ALA A 130 -13.67 -3.95 -21.57
N GLN A 131 -13.81 -2.65 -21.25
CA GLN A 131 -14.98 -2.12 -20.56
C GLN A 131 -16.26 -2.43 -21.35
N GLN A 132 -16.29 -2.10 -22.65
CA GLN A 132 -17.47 -2.37 -23.50
C GLN A 132 -17.80 -3.87 -23.56
N ALA A 133 -16.78 -4.73 -23.65
CA ALA A 133 -16.96 -6.18 -23.67
C ALA A 133 -17.51 -6.70 -22.33
N TYR A 134 -17.00 -6.22 -21.18
CA TYR A 134 -17.53 -6.59 -19.87
C TYR A 134 -18.94 -6.05 -19.65
N GLU A 135 -19.28 -4.83 -20.08
CA GLU A 135 -20.65 -4.30 -19.98
C GLU A 135 -21.64 -5.18 -20.74
N ARG A 136 -21.27 -5.67 -21.93
CA ARG A 136 -22.08 -6.64 -22.68
C ARG A 136 -22.20 -7.99 -21.97
N TYR A 137 -21.10 -8.50 -21.41
CA TYR A 137 -21.13 -9.71 -20.60
C TYR A 137 -22.07 -9.56 -19.38
N ILE A 138 -22.00 -8.44 -18.65
CA ILE A 138 -22.83 -8.13 -17.48
C ILE A 138 -24.32 -8.10 -17.87
N ASP A 139 -24.68 -7.41 -18.96
CA ASP A 139 -26.07 -7.41 -19.46
C ASP A 139 -26.60 -8.83 -19.72
N LEU A 140 -25.78 -9.67 -20.36
CA LEU A 140 -26.18 -11.03 -20.73
C LEU A 140 -26.28 -11.95 -19.51
N VAL A 141 -25.30 -11.91 -18.61
CA VAL A 141 -25.28 -12.82 -17.45
C VAL A 141 -26.42 -12.53 -16.48
N MET A 142 -26.78 -11.26 -16.30
CA MET A 142 -27.89 -10.84 -15.43
C MET A 142 -29.28 -11.29 -15.93
N ARG A 143 -29.41 -11.59 -17.22
CA ARG A 143 -30.64 -12.10 -17.83
C ARG A 143 -30.47 -13.49 -18.44
N TYR A 144 -29.44 -14.22 -18.04
CA TYR A 144 -29.03 -15.48 -18.66
C TYR A 144 -30.19 -16.48 -18.78
N ASP A 145 -30.97 -16.67 -17.73
CA ASP A 145 -32.11 -17.61 -17.69
C ASP A 145 -33.23 -17.28 -18.69
N LYS A 146 -33.25 -16.05 -19.23
CA LYS A 146 -34.23 -15.59 -20.24
C LYS A 146 -33.69 -15.68 -21.66
N LEU A 147 -32.40 -15.98 -21.85
CA LEU A 147 -31.78 -16.07 -23.16
C LEU A 147 -32.01 -17.46 -23.75
N ALA A 148 -32.33 -17.55 -25.04
CA ALA A 148 -32.50 -18.84 -25.72
C ALA A 148 -31.26 -19.74 -25.62
N ILE A 149 -30.07 -19.13 -25.55
CA ILE A 149 -28.79 -19.84 -25.40
C ILE A 149 -28.68 -20.62 -24.10
N SER A 150 -29.42 -20.23 -23.04
CA SER A 150 -29.40 -20.95 -21.76
C SER A 150 -30.00 -22.36 -21.84
N ALA A 151 -30.86 -22.61 -22.83
CA ALA A 151 -31.45 -23.92 -23.10
C ALA A 151 -30.58 -24.79 -24.03
N ASP A 152 -29.53 -24.23 -24.63
CA ASP A 152 -28.66 -24.95 -25.58
C ASP A 152 -27.65 -25.82 -24.83
N ARG A 153 -27.93 -27.13 -24.78
CA ARG A 153 -27.06 -28.12 -24.11
C ARG A 153 -25.79 -28.44 -24.87
N SER A 154 -25.63 -27.96 -26.11
CA SER A 154 -24.40 -28.15 -26.86
C SER A 154 -23.31 -27.15 -26.45
N LEU A 155 -23.71 -26.05 -25.81
CA LEU A 155 -22.82 -25.00 -25.34
C LEU A 155 -22.54 -25.15 -23.85
N GLU A 156 -21.26 -25.33 -23.51
CA GLU A 156 -20.81 -25.26 -22.12
C GLU A 156 -20.53 -23.79 -21.78
N MET A 157 -21.11 -23.32 -20.67
CA MET A 157 -20.91 -21.97 -20.16
C MET A 157 -20.00 -22.01 -18.92
N TYR A 158 -18.84 -21.39 -19.04
CA TYR A 158 -17.80 -21.39 -18.00
C TYR A 158 -17.88 -20.15 -17.11
N TYR A 159 -18.40 -19.02 -17.61
CA TYR A 159 -18.31 -17.72 -16.94
C TYR A 159 -19.66 -17.23 -16.38
N THR A 160 -20.57 -18.12 -15.98
CA THR A 160 -21.86 -17.72 -15.36
C THR A 160 -21.76 -17.53 -13.84
N GLY A 161 -20.70 -18.02 -13.20
CA GLY A 161 -20.56 -17.97 -11.73
C GLY A 161 -20.31 -16.57 -11.17
N THR A 162 -20.80 -16.33 -9.95
CA THR A 162 -20.74 -15.03 -9.24
C THR A 162 -19.34 -14.41 -9.20
N ALA A 163 -18.29 -15.23 -9.06
CA ALA A 163 -16.91 -14.71 -9.01
C ALA A 163 -16.49 -14.01 -10.32
N PHE A 164 -16.95 -14.48 -11.48
CA PHE A 164 -16.68 -13.85 -12.77
C PHE A 164 -17.51 -12.58 -12.96
N GLN A 165 -18.76 -12.61 -12.49
CA GLN A 165 -19.64 -11.43 -12.48
C GLN A 165 -19.03 -10.31 -11.64
N ASP A 166 -18.64 -10.60 -10.39
CA ASP A 166 -18.01 -9.65 -9.48
C ASP A 166 -16.69 -9.09 -10.05
N ALA A 167 -15.89 -9.92 -10.73
CA ALA A 167 -14.66 -9.47 -11.40
C ALA A 167 -14.94 -8.49 -12.56
N ALA A 168 -15.95 -8.77 -13.39
CA ALA A 168 -16.37 -7.90 -14.48
C ALA A 168 -16.93 -6.57 -13.95
N LEU A 169 -17.85 -6.63 -12.97
CA LEU A 169 -18.43 -5.46 -12.31
C LEU A 169 -17.34 -4.58 -11.67
N GLY A 170 -16.40 -5.18 -10.94
CA GLY A 170 -15.29 -4.47 -10.30
C GLY A 170 -14.31 -3.86 -11.31
N PHE A 171 -14.12 -4.48 -12.48
CA PHE A 171 -13.33 -3.88 -13.56
C PHE A 171 -14.03 -2.64 -14.13
N VAL A 172 -15.31 -2.75 -14.49
CA VAL A 172 -16.08 -1.63 -15.05
C VAL A 172 -16.18 -0.47 -14.05
N ALA A 173 -16.46 -0.76 -12.78
CA ALA A 173 -16.46 0.24 -11.72
C ALA A 173 -15.13 1.00 -11.62
N ASN A 174 -14.00 0.29 -11.66
CA ASN A 174 -12.67 0.92 -11.64
C ASN A 174 -12.41 1.83 -12.85
N GLU A 175 -12.80 1.41 -14.06
CA GLU A 175 -12.64 2.25 -15.25
C GLU A 175 -13.53 3.51 -15.16
N LEU A 176 -14.76 3.38 -14.66
CA LEU A 176 -15.64 4.52 -14.41
C LEU A 176 -15.08 5.48 -13.36
N ILE A 177 -14.47 4.97 -12.28
CA ILE A 177 -13.76 5.80 -11.28
C ILE A 177 -12.60 6.58 -11.94
N ARG A 178 -11.80 5.94 -12.80
CA ARG A 178 -10.71 6.60 -13.55
C ARG A 178 -11.23 7.70 -14.48
N GLN A 179 -12.40 7.48 -15.07
CA GLN A 179 -13.11 8.43 -15.90
C GLN A 179 -13.86 9.51 -15.10
N LYS A 180 -13.79 9.48 -13.76
CA LYS A 180 -14.52 10.38 -12.83
C LYS A 180 -16.05 10.28 -12.92
N LYS A 181 -16.57 9.15 -13.42
CA LYS A 181 -18.00 8.84 -13.51
C LYS A 181 -18.48 8.12 -12.26
N TYR A 182 -18.47 8.81 -11.12
CA TYR A 182 -18.66 8.19 -9.81
C TYR A 182 -20.07 7.62 -9.58
N HIS A 183 -21.11 8.28 -10.10
CA HIS A 183 -22.49 7.80 -9.98
C HIS A 183 -22.69 6.49 -10.75
N GLU A 184 -22.16 6.40 -11.99
CA GLU A 184 -22.21 5.15 -12.77
C GLU A 184 -21.41 4.05 -12.05
N ALA A 185 -20.20 4.36 -11.56
CA ALA A 185 -19.38 3.40 -10.83
C ALA A 185 -20.10 2.83 -9.59
N TYR A 186 -20.82 3.68 -8.85
CA TYR A 186 -21.60 3.28 -7.67
C TYR A 186 -22.67 2.22 -8.02
N GLU A 187 -23.39 2.40 -9.12
CA GLU A 187 -24.41 1.43 -9.55
C GLU A 187 -23.82 0.07 -9.91
N TYR A 188 -22.62 0.02 -10.49
CA TYR A 188 -21.91 -1.25 -10.73
C TYR A 188 -21.42 -1.88 -9.42
N ILE A 189 -20.88 -1.09 -8.48
CA ILE A 189 -20.35 -1.58 -7.19
C ILE A 189 -21.46 -2.24 -6.36
N LYS A 190 -22.67 -1.68 -6.34
CA LYS A 190 -23.81 -2.25 -5.61
C LYS A 190 -24.21 -3.66 -6.05
N GLN A 191 -23.91 -4.01 -7.30
CA GLN A 191 -24.21 -5.32 -7.86
C GLN A 191 -23.16 -6.38 -7.48
N ILE A 192 -22.01 -5.97 -6.93
CA ILE A 192 -20.95 -6.89 -6.52
C ILE A 192 -21.36 -7.62 -5.23
N ASN A 193 -21.31 -8.95 -5.28
CA ASN A 193 -21.75 -9.83 -4.19
C ASN A 193 -20.69 -9.99 -3.10
N GLN A 194 -19.42 -10.13 -3.48
CA GLN A 194 -18.32 -10.28 -2.53
C GLN A 194 -17.94 -8.93 -1.90
N GLU A 195 -18.41 -8.69 -0.68
CA GLU A 195 -18.13 -7.48 0.12
C GLU A 195 -16.65 -7.13 0.19
N ARG A 196 -15.78 -8.12 0.45
CA ARG A 196 -14.33 -7.92 0.53
C ARG A 196 -13.72 -7.38 -0.76
N THR A 197 -14.27 -7.79 -1.90
CA THR A 197 -13.75 -7.44 -3.22
C THR A 197 -14.15 -6.02 -3.63
N LYS A 198 -15.28 -5.50 -3.11
CA LYS A 198 -15.78 -4.15 -3.43
C LYS A 198 -15.43 -3.07 -2.40
N LEU A 199 -15.05 -3.42 -1.17
CA LEU A 199 -14.87 -2.47 -0.05
C LEU A 199 -14.06 -1.23 -0.44
N GLU A 200 -12.86 -1.42 -0.99
CA GLU A 200 -11.98 -0.31 -1.37
C GLU A 200 -12.61 0.60 -2.45
N GLN A 201 -13.19 0.01 -3.49
CA GLN A 201 -13.84 0.77 -4.56
C GLN A 201 -15.07 1.53 -4.03
N HIS A 202 -15.84 0.87 -3.16
CA HIS A 202 -17.04 1.43 -2.57
C HIS A 202 -16.71 2.65 -1.71
N VAL A 203 -15.72 2.54 -0.82
CA VAL A 203 -15.23 3.66 0.00
C VAL A 203 -14.79 4.83 -0.87
N ARG A 204 -13.95 4.58 -1.89
CA ARG A 204 -13.46 5.62 -2.80
C ARG A 204 -14.62 6.34 -3.53
N VAL A 205 -15.61 5.59 -4.00
CA VAL A 205 -16.76 6.17 -4.69
C VAL A 205 -17.64 6.97 -3.74
N LEU A 206 -17.95 6.47 -2.55
CA LEU A 206 -18.74 7.20 -1.55
C LEU A 206 -18.07 8.51 -1.13
N LEU A 207 -16.74 8.51 -0.96
CA LEU A 207 -15.96 9.71 -0.70
C LEU A 207 -16.10 10.74 -1.84
N LYS A 208 -15.94 10.31 -3.09
CA LYS A 208 -16.07 11.21 -4.27
C LYS A 208 -17.50 11.70 -4.51
N LEU A 209 -18.50 10.91 -4.11
CA LEU A 209 -19.92 11.29 -4.14
C LEU A 209 -20.34 12.13 -2.92
N ARG A 210 -19.44 12.36 -1.95
CA ARG A 210 -19.73 13.05 -0.68
C ARG A 210 -20.88 12.40 0.11
N ASN A 211 -21.07 11.08 -0.05
CA ASN A 211 -22.09 10.31 0.65
C ASN A 211 -21.50 9.72 1.93
N PHE A 212 -21.21 10.60 2.89
CA PHE A 212 -20.53 10.24 4.14
C PHE A 212 -21.42 9.44 5.09
N ASP A 213 -22.74 9.61 5.03
CA ASP A 213 -23.67 8.86 5.88
C ASP A 213 -23.67 7.37 5.52
N GLU A 214 -23.71 7.03 4.23
CA GLU A 214 -23.56 5.64 3.79
C GLU A 214 -22.16 5.09 4.06
N LEU A 215 -21.13 5.93 3.92
CA LEU A 215 -19.76 5.55 4.26
C LEU A 215 -19.60 5.20 5.74
N LEU A 216 -20.28 5.92 6.64
CA LEU A 216 -20.31 5.60 8.06
C LEU A 216 -20.98 4.25 8.34
N GLU A 217 -22.09 3.96 7.66
CA GLU A 217 -22.76 2.66 7.80
C GLU A 217 -21.88 1.52 7.26
N LEU A 218 -21.21 1.73 6.12
CA LEU A 218 -20.23 0.77 5.59
C LEU A 218 -19.08 0.52 6.57
N TYR A 219 -18.58 1.58 7.22
CA TYR A 219 -17.55 1.50 8.25
C TYR A 219 -18.00 0.67 9.47
N LYS A 220 -19.21 0.91 9.98
CA LYS A 220 -19.77 0.20 11.15
C LYS A 220 -20.02 -1.28 10.89
N GLN A 221 -20.26 -1.67 9.63
CA GLN A 221 -20.48 -3.07 9.24
C GLN A 221 -19.20 -3.90 9.21
N GLN A 222 -18.01 -3.29 9.36
CA GLN A 222 -16.75 -4.01 9.32
C GLN A 222 -16.39 -4.58 10.70
N ASP A 223 -16.23 -5.91 10.78
CA ASP A 223 -15.79 -6.58 12.00
C ASP A 223 -14.27 -6.85 12.04
N LYS A 224 -13.62 -6.88 10.88
CA LYS A 224 -12.21 -7.26 10.78
C LYS A 224 -11.30 -6.05 10.97
N PRO A 225 -10.31 -6.11 11.89
CA PRO A 225 -9.40 -4.99 12.15
C PRO A 225 -8.68 -4.46 10.89
N ASN A 226 -8.32 -5.34 9.96
CA ASN A 226 -7.64 -4.94 8.72
C ASN A 226 -8.57 -4.17 7.77
N ASP A 227 -9.85 -4.56 7.69
CA ASP A 227 -10.84 -3.91 6.83
C ASP A 227 -11.18 -2.52 7.42
N ILE A 228 -11.39 -2.44 8.74
CA ILE A 228 -11.57 -1.15 9.46
C ILE A 228 -10.37 -0.22 9.20
N LYS A 229 -9.14 -0.71 9.38
CA LYS A 229 -7.91 0.07 9.12
C LYS A 229 -7.82 0.53 7.66
N ALA A 230 -8.21 -0.30 6.71
CA ALA A 230 -8.20 0.04 5.29
C ALA A 230 -9.20 1.17 4.98
N VAL A 231 -10.42 1.08 5.50
CA VAL A 231 -11.43 2.16 5.35
C VAL A 231 -10.91 3.47 5.93
N ILE A 232 -10.42 3.47 7.17
CA ILE A 232 -9.91 4.69 7.82
C ILE A 232 -8.74 5.28 7.01
N SER A 233 -7.81 4.44 6.55
CA SER A 233 -6.66 4.90 5.78
C SER A 233 -7.06 5.55 4.46
N LEU A 234 -8.09 5.02 3.79
CA LEU A 234 -8.64 5.64 2.57
C LEU A 234 -9.32 6.98 2.87
N ILE A 235 -10.07 7.09 3.97
CA ILE A 235 -10.69 8.35 4.39
C ILE A 235 -9.63 9.40 4.66
N GLU A 236 -8.63 9.11 5.50
CA GLU A 236 -7.58 10.06 5.86
C GLU A 236 -6.73 10.48 4.65
N ALA A 237 -6.42 9.56 3.74
CA ALA A 237 -5.70 9.89 2.50
C ALA A 237 -6.52 10.81 1.57
N GLU A 238 -7.84 10.63 1.51
CA GLU A 238 -8.70 11.45 0.66
C GLU A 238 -8.90 12.86 1.24
N LYS A 239 -8.93 13.00 2.58
CA LYS A 239 -9.05 14.29 3.27
C LYS A 239 -7.99 15.29 2.82
N ASP A 240 -6.77 14.85 2.50
CA ASP A 240 -5.70 15.73 2.00
C ASP A 240 -6.10 16.53 0.75
N SER A 241 -6.99 15.98 -0.08
CA SER A 241 -7.50 16.62 -1.29
C SER A 241 -8.81 17.41 -1.10
N MET A 242 -9.48 17.22 0.03
CA MET A 242 -10.75 17.88 0.36
C MET A 242 -10.56 19.32 0.84
N ASP A 243 -11.55 20.17 0.60
CA ASP A 243 -11.62 21.49 1.20
C ASP A 243 -11.94 21.43 2.71
N ARG A 244 -11.86 22.59 3.39
CA ARG A 244 -12.03 22.67 4.85
C ARG A 244 -13.43 22.24 5.29
N ASP A 245 -14.47 22.60 4.54
CA ASP A 245 -15.86 22.33 4.91
C ASP A 245 -16.19 20.84 4.70
N GLU A 246 -15.67 20.24 3.63
CA GLU A 246 -15.73 18.80 3.39
C GLU A 246 -15.05 18.00 4.49
N ARG A 247 -13.81 18.36 4.87
CA ARG A 247 -13.08 17.68 5.95
C ARG A 247 -13.87 17.73 7.25
N LYS A 248 -14.40 18.92 7.59
CA LYS A 248 -15.20 19.11 8.80
C LYS A 248 -16.44 18.22 8.78
N ARG A 249 -17.12 18.10 7.64
CA ARG A 249 -18.30 17.24 7.51
C ARG A 249 -17.95 15.76 7.71
N VAL A 250 -16.81 15.29 7.18
CA VAL A 250 -16.31 13.93 7.44
C VAL A 250 -16.08 13.74 8.94
N GLU A 251 -15.36 14.65 9.58
CA GLU A 251 -15.07 14.60 11.02
C GLU A 251 -16.35 14.58 11.86
N GLU A 252 -17.33 15.43 11.54
CA GLU A 252 -18.64 15.45 12.21
C GLU A 252 -19.38 14.12 12.08
N VAL A 253 -19.37 13.51 10.89
CA VAL A 253 -20.03 12.22 10.64
C VAL A 253 -19.35 11.10 11.44
N PHE A 254 -18.02 11.02 11.39
CA PHE A 254 -17.27 9.98 12.09
C PHE A 254 -17.12 10.23 13.59
N SER A 255 -17.45 11.43 14.10
CA SER A 255 -17.48 11.72 15.55
C SER A 255 -18.61 11.00 16.30
N LYS A 256 -19.59 10.42 15.60
CA LYS A 256 -20.82 9.85 16.20
C LYS A 256 -20.62 8.50 16.89
N GLY A 257 -19.50 7.80 16.66
CA GLY A 257 -19.22 6.50 17.27
C GLY A 257 -18.46 6.59 18.60
N GLU A 258 -18.05 5.44 19.13
CA GLU A 258 -17.31 5.31 20.40
C GLU A 258 -15.92 4.66 20.25
N ASP A 259 -15.59 4.18 19.05
CA ASP A 259 -14.25 3.66 18.77
C ASP A 259 -13.18 4.77 18.76
N LEU A 260 -11.91 4.37 18.70
CA LEU A 260 -10.79 5.30 18.75
C LEU A 260 -10.78 6.33 17.60
N TYR A 261 -11.22 5.93 16.40
CA TYR A 261 -11.31 6.84 15.27
C TYR A 261 -12.44 7.86 15.46
N SER A 262 -13.54 7.43 16.06
CA SER A 262 -14.62 8.32 16.46
C SER A 262 -14.17 9.32 17.53
N VAL A 263 -13.41 8.88 18.54
CA VAL A 263 -12.82 9.77 19.56
C VAL A 263 -11.90 10.80 18.93
N LEU A 264 -11.02 10.40 18.01
CA LEU A 264 -10.17 11.32 17.25
C LEU A 264 -11.00 12.39 16.55
N ASN A 265 -12.09 12.01 15.88
CA ASN A 265 -12.94 12.98 15.20
C ASN A 265 -13.74 13.87 16.18
N LYS A 266 -14.15 13.37 17.36
CA LYS A 266 -14.72 14.21 18.43
C LYS A 266 -13.72 15.27 18.90
N VAL A 267 -12.43 14.94 19.00
CA VAL A 267 -11.36 15.90 19.33
C VAL A 267 -11.22 16.95 18.22
N ARG A 268 -11.18 16.53 16.94
CA ARG A 268 -11.12 17.44 15.78
C ARG A 268 -12.31 18.41 15.72
N CYS A 269 -13.52 17.95 16.09
CA CYS A 269 -14.71 18.79 16.18
C CYS A 269 -14.74 19.73 17.41
N GLY A 270 -13.79 19.61 18.34
CA GLY A 270 -13.77 20.37 19.59
C GLY A 270 -14.88 19.96 20.57
N SER A 271 -15.49 18.79 20.40
CA SER A 271 -16.69 18.34 21.12
C SER A 271 -16.40 17.27 22.17
N TYR A 272 -15.12 17.00 22.50
CA TYR A 272 -14.73 15.96 23.44
C TYR A 272 -14.18 16.51 24.76
N GLU A 273 -14.72 16.03 25.88
CA GLU A 273 -14.26 16.44 27.20
C GLU A 273 -12.87 15.88 27.52
N LEU A 274 -11.95 16.75 27.94
CA LEU A 274 -10.56 16.40 28.29
C LEU A 274 -10.44 15.25 29.31
N LYS A 275 -11.34 15.18 30.29
CA LYS A 275 -11.32 14.12 31.32
C LYS A 275 -11.58 12.72 30.73
N ASN A 276 -12.40 12.62 29.69
CA ASN A 276 -12.69 11.35 29.03
C ASN A 276 -11.57 10.98 28.05
N LEU A 277 -10.95 11.98 27.41
CA LEU A 277 -9.76 11.81 26.57
C LEU A 277 -8.60 11.20 27.36
N ASP A 278 -8.41 11.63 28.60
CA ASP A 278 -7.32 11.15 29.44
C ASP A 278 -7.35 9.63 29.66
N LYS A 279 -8.55 9.09 29.83
CA LYS A 279 -8.77 7.65 30.01
C LYS A 279 -8.47 6.90 28.72
N VAL A 280 -9.01 7.37 27.60
CA VAL A 280 -8.80 6.75 26.27
C VAL A 280 -7.32 6.68 25.94
N ILE A 281 -6.56 7.77 26.14
CA ILE A 281 -5.12 7.80 25.86
C ILE A 281 -4.36 6.77 26.70
N LYS A 282 -4.72 6.58 27.98
CA LYS A 282 -4.06 5.60 28.86
C LYS A 282 -4.32 4.15 28.45
N GLU A 283 -5.50 3.88 27.90
CA GLU A 283 -5.93 2.53 27.49
C GLU A 283 -5.51 2.19 26.05
N THR A 284 -4.99 3.16 25.29
CA THR A 284 -4.63 3.01 23.88
C THR A 284 -3.15 2.69 23.70
N ASP A 285 -2.83 1.67 22.90
CA ASP A 285 -1.47 1.41 22.43
C ASP A 285 -1.17 2.22 21.16
N PHE A 286 -0.26 3.19 21.26
CA PHE A 286 0.13 4.06 20.15
C PHE A 286 1.26 3.50 19.27
N SER A 287 1.81 2.33 19.59
CA SER A 287 2.99 1.78 18.91
C SER A 287 2.74 1.54 17.41
N ASP A 288 1.58 1.00 17.08
CA ASP A 288 1.20 0.59 15.71
C ASP A 288 0.14 1.50 15.08
N LEU A 289 -0.30 2.56 15.78
CA LEU A 289 -1.32 3.47 15.27
C LEU A 289 -0.76 4.42 14.21
N PRO A 290 -1.48 4.74 13.13
CA PRO A 290 -1.07 5.76 12.17
C PRO A 290 -0.78 7.13 12.80
N SER A 291 0.06 7.95 12.15
CA SER A 291 0.55 9.23 12.72
C SER A 291 -0.53 10.28 12.99
N TYR A 292 -1.66 10.25 12.28
CA TYR A 292 -2.78 11.17 12.52
C TYR A 292 -3.38 11.01 13.94
N TYR A 293 -3.15 9.89 14.64
CA TYR A 293 -3.55 9.76 16.05
C TYR A 293 -2.72 10.62 17.01
N ALA A 294 -1.63 11.23 16.56
CA ALA A 294 -0.92 12.25 17.32
C ALA A 294 -1.79 13.48 17.62
N GLU A 295 -2.85 13.70 16.84
CA GLU A 295 -3.83 14.76 17.08
C GLU A 295 -4.56 14.62 18.43
N LEU A 296 -4.63 13.40 18.99
CA LEU A 296 -5.15 13.19 20.35
C LEU A 296 -4.28 13.84 21.44
N LEU A 297 -3.05 14.24 21.10
CA LEU A 297 -2.06 14.78 22.02
C LEU A 297 -1.83 16.29 21.83
N ILE A 298 -2.58 16.99 20.96
CA ILE A 298 -2.34 18.42 20.67
C ILE A 298 -2.49 19.32 21.89
N ASP A 299 -3.36 18.96 22.84
CA ASP A 299 -3.53 19.66 24.11
C ASP A 299 -2.40 19.36 25.13
N VAL A 300 -1.21 19.02 24.66
CA VAL A 300 -0.05 18.61 25.48
C VAL A 300 0.34 19.65 26.53
N ALA A 301 0.11 20.93 26.29
CA ALA A 301 0.34 21.99 27.26
C ALA A 301 -0.55 21.84 28.51
N LYS A 302 -1.75 21.26 28.37
CA LYS A 302 -2.68 21.00 29.48
C LYS A 302 -2.32 19.72 30.25
N ASN A 303 -1.77 18.71 29.58
CA ASN A 303 -1.40 17.43 30.20
C ASN A 303 -0.08 16.83 29.67
N THR A 304 1.03 17.51 29.94
CA THR A 304 2.36 17.12 29.43
C THR A 304 2.77 15.72 29.89
N ARG A 305 2.46 15.35 31.15
CA ARG A 305 2.84 14.04 31.71
C ARG A 305 2.25 12.87 30.91
N GLN A 306 1.02 13.02 30.44
CA GLN A 306 0.36 11.98 29.66
C GLN A 306 0.95 11.84 28.26
N ALA A 307 1.18 12.95 27.55
CA ALA A 307 1.82 12.91 26.24
C ALA A 307 3.23 12.27 26.33
N ILE A 308 4.01 12.64 27.35
CA ILE A 308 5.32 12.03 27.60
C ILE A 308 5.17 10.53 27.93
N SER A 309 4.15 10.12 28.68
CA SER A 309 3.88 8.70 28.93
C SER A 309 3.64 7.92 27.64
N VAL A 310 2.91 8.49 26.67
CA VAL A 310 2.73 7.89 25.34
C VAL A 310 4.05 7.82 24.59
N PHE A 311 4.82 8.91 24.56
CA PHE A 311 6.13 8.92 23.90
C PHE A 311 7.11 7.90 24.48
N LYS A 312 7.04 7.62 25.79
CA LYS A 312 7.85 6.58 26.43
C LYS A 312 7.50 5.16 25.97
N GLN A 313 6.34 4.93 25.35
CA GLN A 313 5.92 3.62 24.87
C GLN A 313 6.26 3.38 23.39
N ILE A 314 6.40 4.43 22.58
CA ILE A 314 6.63 4.36 21.13
C ILE A 314 8.09 4.60 20.73
N ASN A 315 8.55 4.13 19.57
CA ASN A 315 9.95 4.29 19.11
C ASN A 315 10.32 5.71 18.62
N LYS A 316 11.62 6.01 18.48
CA LYS A 316 12.12 7.34 18.04
C LYS A 316 11.51 7.78 16.70
N THR A 317 11.41 6.87 15.73
CA THR A 317 10.79 7.15 14.43
C THR A 317 9.33 7.57 14.59
N LYS A 318 8.59 6.92 15.48
CA LYS A 318 7.20 7.23 15.78
C LYS A 318 7.03 8.57 16.47
N ILE A 319 7.91 8.89 17.43
CA ILE A 319 7.95 10.21 18.08
C ILE A 319 8.15 11.30 17.03
N LYS A 320 9.11 11.14 16.11
CA LYS A 320 9.36 12.10 15.02
C LYS A 320 8.13 12.28 14.12
N GLN A 321 7.42 11.20 13.79
CA GLN A 321 6.16 11.26 13.02
C GLN A 321 5.03 11.98 13.79
N TYR A 322 4.92 11.76 15.10
CA TYR A 322 3.88 12.38 15.93
C TYR A 322 4.17 13.87 16.12
N MET A 323 5.42 14.23 16.39
CA MET A 323 5.88 15.62 16.44
C MET A 323 5.55 16.38 15.16
N LYS A 324 5.74 15.74 14.00
CA LYS A 324 5.35 16.31 12.71
C LYS A 324 3.87 16.69 12.67
N VAL A 325 2.99 15.72 12.91
CA VAL A 325 1.54 15.93 12.85
C VAL A 325 1.11 16.98 13.87
N MET A 326 1.61 16.91 15.10
CA MET A 326 1.25 17.86 16.16
C MET A 326 1.59 19.31 15.79
N LEU A 327 2.79 19.54 15.23
CA LEU A 327 3.25 20.89 14.84
C LEU A 327 2.59 21.40 13.54
N GLU A 328 2.12 20.50 12.68
CA GLU A 328 1.29 20.86 11.52
C GLU A 328 -0.12 21.29 11.94
N CYS A 329 -0.66 20.68 13.01
CA CYS A 329 -1.97 21.03 13.56
C CYS A 329 -1.95 22.35 14.33
N ASP A 330 -0.95 22.56 15.18
CA ASP A 330 -0.83 23.77 15.99
C ASP A 330 0.64 24.23 16.06
N LYS A 331 0.92 25.37 15.42
CA LYS A 331 2.24 25.97 15.40
C LYS A 331 2.67 26.53 16.75
N GLU A 332 1.73 26.86 17.64
CA GLU A 332 2.03 27.36 18.98
C GLU A 332 2.70 26.28 19.86
N LEU A 333 2.53 25.00 19.51
CA LEU A 333 3.23 23.89 20.17
C LEU A 333 4.74 23.92 19.97
N GLU A 334 5.25 24.63 18.96
CA GLU A 334 6.68 24.75 18.72
C GLU A 334 7.38 25.36 19.95
N SER A 335 6.88 26.51 20.41
CA SER A 335 7.43 27.22 21.57
C SER A 335 7.27 26.42 22.87
N PHE A 336 6.18 25.67 23.00
CA PHE A 336 5.99 24.76 24.14
C PHE A 336 7.10 23.68 24.18
N TRP A 337 7.40 23.05 23.04
CA TRP A 337 8.42 22.01 22.99
C TRP A 337 9.84 22.56 23.13
N GLU A 338 10.11 23.76 22.61
CA GLU A 338 11.36 24.49 22.86
C GLU A 338 11.57 24.70 24.37
N GLU A 339 10.56 25.25 25.06
CA GLU A 339 10.60 25.47 26.51
C GLU A 339 10.75 24.15 27.28
N TYR A 340 10.03 23.10 26.86
CA TYR A 340 10.14 21.77 27.45
C TYR A 340 11.58 21.24 27.34
N LEU A 341 12.22 21.31 26.17
CA LEU A 341 13.56 20.78 25.97
C LEU A 341 14.61 21.56 26.78
N ILE A 342 14.51 22.89 26.84
CA ILE A 342 15.46 23.73 27.59
C ILE A 342 15.38 23.46 29.10
N ASN A 343 14.17 23.24 29.63
CA ASN A 343 13.96 23.13 31.07
C ASN A 343 13.98 21.68 31.60
N THR A 344 13.93 20.68 30.72
CA THR A 344 13.88 19.28 31.13
C THR A 344 15.22 18.81 31.66
N LYS A 345 15.21 18.22 32.87
CA LYS A 345 16.35 17.53 33.46
C LYS A 345 16.10 16.03 33.46
N ILE A 346 17.04 15.27 32.91
CA ILE A 346 16.94 13.82 32.76
C ILE A 346 18.04 13.17 33.60
N ARG A 347 17.76 12.01 34.21
CA ARG A 347 18.80 11.23 34.88
C ARG A 347 19.60 10.47 33.83
N ASP A 348 20.90 10.36 34.05
CA ASP A 348 21.81 9.73 33.08
C ASP A 348 21.48 8.26 32.77
N ASP A 349 20.75 7.57 33.66
CA ASP A 349 20.32 6.17 33.51
C ASP A 349 18.87 6.02 33.01
N ASP A 350 18.13 7.11 32.78
CA ASP A 350 16.73 7.07 32.33
C ASP A 350 16.63 6.92 30.81
N TYR A 351 16.85 5.69 30.34
CA TYR A 351 16.78 5.31 28.93
C TYR A 351 15.54 5.87 28.21
N GLN A 352 14.35 5.76 28.85
CA GLN A 352 13.10 6.16 28.21
C GLN A 352 13.00 7.66 28.03
N SER A 353 13.34 8.44 29.06
CA SER A 353 13.29 9.90 28.98
C SER A 353 14.35 10.43 28.00
N LEU A 354 15.56 9.85 27.97
CA LEU A 354 16.61 10.22 27.02
C LEU A 354 16.19 9.96 25.57
N ARG A 355 15.56 8.81 25.31
CA ARG A 355 15.02 8.45 23.99
C ARG A 355 13.91 9.40 23.53
N VAL A 356 13.01 9.76 24.44
CA VAL A 356 11.93 10.72 24.16
C VAL A 356 12.50 12.09 23.85
N PHE A 357 13.41 12.59 24.70
CA PHE A 357 14.06 13.88 24.50
C PHE A 357 14.76 13.97 23.14
N THR A 358 15.60 12.98 22.84
CA THR A 358 16.35 12.96 21.57
C THR A 358 15.42 12.86 20.36
N GLY A 359 14.31 12.12 20.45
CA GLY A 359 13.29 12.06 19.41
C GLY A 359 12.61 13.41 19.13
N ILE A 360 12.20 14.12 20.19
CA ILE A 360 11.57 15.46 20.09
C ILE A 360 12.58 16.48 19.55
N ALA A 361 13.77 16.54 20.17
CA ALA A 361 14.82 17.49 19.82
C ALA A 361 15.27 17.31 18.38
N TYR A 362 15.48 16.06 17.92
CA TYR A 362 15.82 15.80 16.53
C TYR A 362 14.80 16.40 15.57
N TYR A 363 13.50 16.19 15.82
CA TYR A 363 12.45 16.68 14.93
C TYR A 363 12.47 18.21 14.84
N LEU A 364 12.50 18.92 15.98
CA LEU A 364 12.55 20.39 16.01
C LEU A 364 13.80 20.91 15.29
N LEU A 365 14.97 20.32 15.59
CA LEU A 365 16.22 20.73 14.98
C LEU A 365 16.19 20.53 13.46
N TYR A 366 15.70 19.38 13.01
CA TYR A 366 15.55 19.03 11.60
C TYR A 366 14.57 19.95 10.87
N ALA A 367 13.41 20.24 11.47
CA ALA A 367 12.33 21.01 10.85
C ALA A 367 12.75 22.46 10.53
N LYS A 368 13.71 23.02 11.26
CA LYS A 368 14.23 24.37 11.01
C LYS A 368 15.38 24.45 9.99
N VAL A 369 16.02 23.33 9.67
CA VAL A 369 17.15 23.31 8.71
C VAL A 369 16.79 23.92 7.35
N PRO A 370 15.62 23.62 6.74
CA PRO A 370 15.23 24.28 5.49
C PRO A 370 15.13 25.79 5.62
N VAL A 371 14.60 26.30 6.74
CA VAL A 371 14.44 27.74 6.99
C VAL A 371 15.80 28.43 6.92
N TRP A 372 16.78 27.97 7.67
CA TRP A 372 18.12 28.58 7.68
C TRP A 372 18.87 28.46 6.36
N ARG A 373 18.67 27.35 5.64
CA ARG A 373 19.24 27.16 4.32
C ARG A 373 18.67 28.16 3.31
N ASP A 374 17.36 28.35 3.34
CA ASP A 374 16.64 29.23 2.42
C ASP A 374 16.92 30.71 2.73
N THR A 375 16.99 31.06 4.02
CA THR A 375 17.30 32.43 4.48
C THR A 375 18.78 32.75 4.51
N LYS A 376 19.66 31.75 4.34
CA LYS A 376 21.12 31.86 4.51
C LYS A 376 21.52 32.47 5.85
N THR A 377 20.79 32.12 6.91
CA THR A 377 21.07 32.58 8.28
C THR A 377 21.62 31.44 9.13
N GLU A 378 22.35 31.76 10.19
CA GLU A 378 22.79 30.76 11.15
C GLU A 378 21.64 30.33 12.10
N PRO A 379 21.74 29.15 12.73
CA PRO A 379 20.86 28.76 13.82
C PRO A 379 20.82 29.81 14.93
N SER A 380 19.63 30.13 15.44
CA SER A 380 19.48 31.00 16.62
C SER A 380 20.09 30.38 17.87
N ASP A 381 20.49 31.19 18.84
CA ASP A 381 21.00 30.76 20.15
C ASP A 381 20.12 29.71 20.85
N LEU A 382 18.79 29.85 20.75
CA LEU A 382 17.83 28.90 21.31
C LEU A 382 18.00 27.50 20.68
N TYR A 383 17.92 27.41 19.36
CA TYR A 383 18.06 26.15 18.63
C TYR A 383 19.47 25.56 18.74
N TYR A 384 20.50 26.40 18.82
CA TYR A 384 21.85 25.94 19.12
C TYR A 384 21.98 25.38 20.54
N SER A 385 21.31 25.98 21.53
CA SER A 385 21.24 25.44 22.89
C SER A 385 20.51 24.10 22.93
N ILE A 386 19.40 23.96 22.20
CA ILE A 386 18.68 22.68 22.04
C ILE A 386 19.60 21.64 21.38
N PHE A 387 20.39 22.03 20.38
CA PHE A 387 21.35 21.14 19.73
C PHE A 387 22.42 20.61 20.70
N LYS A 388 22.96 21.47 21.57
CA LYS A 388 23.92 21.03 22.60
C LYS A 388 23.31 20.02 23.57
N LEU A 389 22.08 20.27 24.04
CA LEU A 389 21.35 19.30 24.86
C LEU A 389 21.06 18.00 24.10
N TYR A 390 20.72 18.09 22.81
CA TYR A 390 20.50 16.92 21.95
C TYR A 390 21.76 16.03 21.85
N ILE A 391 22.95 16.63 21.70
CA ILE A 391 24.22 15.90 21.75
C ILE A 391 24.45 15.28 23.12
N GLU A 392 24.36 16.09 24.19
CA GLU A 392 24.65 15.62 25.55
C GLU A 392 23.77 14.41 25.93
N TRP A 393 22.46 14.56 25.78
CA TRP A 393 21.51 13.50 26.12
C TRP A 393 21.57 12.33 25.12
N GLY A 394 21.90 12.59 23.86
CA GLY A 394 22.12 11.58 22.84
C GLY A 394 23.33 10.68 23.10
N ILE A 395 24.43 11.26 23.59
CA ILE A 395 25.64 10.51 24.01
C ILE A 395 25.33 9.64 25.23
N LYS A 396 24.57 10.17 26.20
CA LYS A 396 24.13 9.39 27.37
C LYS A 396 23.22 8.24 26.94
N TYR A 397 22.24 8.51 26.07
CA TYR A 397 21.35 7.50 25.48
C TYR A 397 22.12 6.37 24.79
N SER A 398 23.02 6.69 23.86
CA SER A 398 23.79 5.67 23.14
C SER A 398 24.74 4.92 24.07
N SER A 399 25.29 5.57 25.10
CA SER A 399 26.16 4.91 26.09
C SER A 399 25.41 3.89 26.97
N ILE A 400 24.09 4.00 27.13
CA ILE A 400 23.28 2.94 27.79
C ILE A 400 23.11 1.73 26.86
N LEU A 401 22.92 1.98 25.56
CA LEU A 401 22.64 0.94 24.57
C LEU A 401 23.86 0.09 24.21
N TYR A 402 25.04 0.71 24.15
CA TYR A 402 26.25 0.10 23.64
C TYR A 402 27.29 -0.08 24.73
N SER A 403 27.81 -1.31 24.87
CA SER A 403 28.95 -1.55 25.75
C SER A 403 30.17 -0.75 25.24
N PRO A 404 30.86 0.02 26.11
CA PRO A 404 32.03 0.79 25.71
C PRO A 404 33.18 -0.08 25.18
N GLN A 405 33.19 -1.36 25.57
CA GLN A 405 34.26 -2.29 25.25
C GLN A 405 34.23 -2.60 23.74
N ARG A 406 35.26 -2.14 23.02
CA ARG A 406 35.45 -2.31 21.57
C ARG A 406 34.49 -1.54 20.65
N LEU A 407 33.66 -0.63 21.18
CA LEU A 407 32.72 0.14 20.35
C LEU A 407 33.41 0.92 19.22
N ARG A 408 34.64 1.42 19.44
CA ARG A 408 35.50 2.05 18.42
C ARG A 408 35.73 1.21 17.16
N LEU A 409 35.63 -0.13 17.24
CA LEU A 409 35.96 -1.01 16.13
C LEU A 409 34.80 -1.21 15.14
N TYR A 410 33.56 -0.92 15.54
CA TYR A 410 32.38 -1.28 14.74
C TYR A 410 31.25 -0.25 14.75
N TYR A 411 31.37 0.87 15.48
CA TYR A 411 30.24 1.83 15.53
C TYR A 411 29.88 2.40 14.16
N ASN A 412 30.83 2.52 13.24
CA ASN A 412 30.61 2.99 11.86
C ASN A 412 29.80 2.00 11.00
N THR A 413 29.60 0.77 11.46
CA THR A 413 28.76 -0.24 10.79
C THR A 413 27.39 -0.43 11.43
N LEU A 414 26.98 0.42 12.38
CA LEU A 414 25.65 0.32 13.01
C LEU A 414 24.54 0.75 12.04
N ASP A 415 23.41 0.03 12.01
CA ASP A 415 22.31 0.41 11.11
C ASP A 415 21.68 1.78 11.46
N ASN A 416 21.74 2.18 12.74
CA ASN A 416 21.18 3.44 13.20
C ASN A 416 22.20 4.59 13.09
N GLN A 417 22.03 5.40 12.04
CA GLN A 417 22.84 6.58 11.76
C GLN A 417 22.85 7.64 12.89
N GLU A 418 21.76 7.79 13.62
CA GLU A 418 21.68 8.74 14.75
C GLU A 418 22.54 8.25 15.93
N ASP A 419 22.60 6.94 16.14
CA ASP A 419 23.44 6.35 17.18
C ASP A 419 24.92 6.43 16.76
N GLN A 420 25.25 6.21 15.47
CA GLN A 420 26.58 6.49 14.93
C GLN A 420 27.02 7.93 15.18
N PHE A 421 26.13 8.89 14.90
CA PHE A 421 26.38 10.33 15.10
C PHE A 421 26.78 10.63 16.55
N PHE A 422 26.01 10.13 17.53
CA PHE A 422 26.33 10.35 18.94
C PHE A 422 27.63 9.68 19.37
N ILE A 423 27.88 8.44 18.94
CA ILE A 423 29.10 7.71 19.33
C ILE A 423 30.35 8.36 18.72
N ALA A 424 30.29 8.78 17.46
CA ALA A 424 31.37 9.51 16.81
C ALA A 424 31.63 10.85 17.52
N LEU A 425 30.59 11.63 17.84
CA LEU A 425 30.75 12.88 18.59
C LEU A 425 31.33 12.66 19.99
N LYS A 426 30.95 11.59 20.69
CA LYS A 426 31.55 11.23 21.97
C LYS A 426 33.06 11.06 21.85
N TYR A 427 33.53 10.33 20.83
CA TYR A 427 34.96 10.14 20.61
C TYR A 427 35.67 11.43 20.14
N ALA A 428 34.98 12.29 19.39
CA ALA A 428 35.50 13.60 19.04
C ALA A 428 35.74 14.46 20.29
N ILE A 429 34.78 14.48 21.22
CA ILE A 429 34.86 15.20 22.50
C ILE A 429 35.98 14.63 23.39
N GLU A 430 36.01 13.31 23.60
CA GLU A 430 37.07 12.65 24.39
C GLU A 430 38.48 12.89 23.81
N ALA A 431 38.61 13.03 22.48
CA ALA A 431 39.87 13.33 21.83
C ALA A 431 40.27 14.79 22.00
N ALA A 432 39.33 15.73 21.85
CA ALA A 432 39.56 17.15 22.07
C ALA A 432 39.97 17.45 23.53
N GLU A 433 39.31 16.81 24.52
CA GLU A 433 39.67 16.91 25.94
C GLU A 433 41.11 16.42 26.24
N LYS A 434 41.64 15.53 25.40
CA LYS A 434 43.01 15.01 25.47
C LYS A 434 43.98 15.73 24.54
N GLU A 435 43.56 16.84 23.93
CA GLU A 435 44.32 17.63 22.95
C GLU A 435 44.71 16.83 21.69
N ALA A 436 44.05 15.69 21.43
CA ALA A 436 44.24 14.85 20.25
C ALA A 436 43.39 15.35 19.07
N TYR A 437 43.57 16.62 18.71
CA TYR A 437 42.67 17.35 17.80
C TYR A 437 42.55 16.74 16.38
N ARG A 438 43.60 16.09 15.86
CA ARG A 438 43.54 15.41 14.55
C ARG A 438 42.54 14.25 14.56
N SER A 439 42.68 13.34 15.53
CA SER A 439 41.72 12.24 15.72
C SER A 439 40.34 12.76 16.11
N GLY A 440 40.26 13.85 16.88
CA GLY A 440 39.00 14.54 17.19
C GLY A 440 38.28 15.02 15.92
N MET A 441 39.00 15.63 14.98
CA MET A 441 38.46 16.11 13.70
C MET A 441 38.02 14.95 12.79
N GLU A 442 38.73 13.82 12.80
CA GLU A 442 38.29 12.62 12.07
C GLU A 442 36.94 12.11 12.58
N TYR A 443 36.82 11.91 13.90
CA TYR A 443 35.55 11.51 14.53
C TYR A 443 34.43 12.53 14.31
N PHE A 444 34.75 13.82 14.34
CA PHE A 444 33.79 14.88 14.05
C PHE A 444 33.27 14.82 12.60
N LYS A 445 34.16 14.62 11.63
CA LYS A 445 33.79 14.44 10.21
C LYS A 445 32.91 13.20 10.03
N GLU A 446 33.22 12.11 10.73
CA GLU A 446 32.37 10.90 10.71
C GLU A 446 30.98 11.15 11.28
N ALA A 447 30.87 11.86 12.41
CA ALA A 447 29.58 12.26 12.95
C ALA A 447 28.78 13.10 11.93
N ALA A 448 29.39 14.12 11.34
CA ALA A 448 28.74 14.96 10.34
C ALA A 448 28.24 14.17 9.12
N ARG A 449 28.97 13.13 8.69
CA ARG A 449 28.54 12.20 7.63
C ARG A 449 27.37 11.32 8.07
N ALA A 450 27.37 10.86 9.30
CA ALA A 450 26.29 10.03 9.84
C ALA A 450 24.96 10.79 9.97
N ASN A 451 25.00 12.10 10.24
CA ASN A 451 23.79 12.92 10.31
C ASN A 451 23.96 14.29 9.60
N PRO A 452 23.88 14.31 8.25
CA PRO A 452 24.09 15.52 7.46
C PRO A 452 23.08 16.64 7.75
N PHE A 453 21.90 16.29 8.27
CA PHE A 453 20.88 17.28 8.62
C PHE A 453 21.31 18.21 9.74
N MET A 454 22.27 17.81 10.58
CA MET A 454 22.78 18.65 11.68
C MET A 454 23.92 19.57 11.27
N ALA A 455 24.31 19.59 9.99
CA ALA A 455 25.44 20.39 9.49
C ALA A 455 25.44 21.87 9.92
N PRO A 456 24.31 22.61 9.87
CA PRO A 456 24.30 24.02 10.29
C PRO A 456 24.75 24.23 11.74
N TYR A 457 24.36 23.33 12.64
CA TYR A 457 24.74 23.41 14.05
C TYR A 457 26.14 22.87 14.31
N MET A 458 26.51 21.80 13.59
CA MET A 458 27.84 21.21 13.65
C MET A 458 28.90 22.25 13.26
N ASN A 459 28.64 23.10 12.26
CA ASN A 459 29.60 24.15 11.87
C ASN A 459 29.93 25.09 13.04
N ILE A 460 28.92 25.53 13.80
CA ILE A 460 29.13 26.36 15.00
C ILE A 460 29.84 25.54 16.10
N TYR A 461 29.41 24.29 16.31
CA TYR A 461 29.98 23.42 17.34
C TYR A 461 31.42 23.00 17.06
N LYS A 462 31.86 22.96 15.80
CA LYS A 462 33.25 22.70 15.41
C LYS A 462 34.19 23.70 16.06
N ASP A 463 33.83 24.97 16.03
CA ASP A 463 34.67 26.07 16.55
C ASP A 463 34.70 26.09 18.09
N GLU A 464 33.64 25.60 18.76
CA GLU A 464 33.65 25.37 20.21
C GLU A 464 34.53 24.17 20.60
N LEU A 465 34.55 23.12 19.77
CA LEU A 465 35.19 21.85 20.09
C LEU A 465 36.69 21.81 19.74
N LEU A 466 37.10 22.50 18.66
CA LEU A 466 38.45 22.46 18.12
C LEU A 466 39.03 23.89 18.01
N PRO A 467 40.20 24.17 18.59
CA PRO A 467 40.81 25.50 18.48
C PRO A 467 41.17 25.85 17.02
N VAL A 468 40.91 27.12 16.65
CA VAL A 468 40.99 27.67 15.28
C VAL A 468 42.33 27.39 14.56
N GLN A 469 43.45 27.32 15.29
CA GLN A 469 44.77 27.04 14.70
C GLN A 469 44.93 25.62 14.15
N VAL A 470 44.17 24.64 14.61
CA VAL A 470 44.29 23.23 14.16
C VAL A 470 43.26 22.88 13.07
N ALA A 471 42.17 23.65 12.97
CA ALA A 471 41.13 23.45 11.96
C ALA A 471 41.58 23.87 10.54
N GLY A 472 42.45 24.88 10.43
CA GLY A 472 43.01 25.35 9.15
C GLY A 472 44.02 24.38 8.54
N ASP A 473 44.94 23.86 9.34
CA ASP A 473 46.01 22.95 8.88
C ASP A 473 45.47 21.59 8.35
N ILE A 474 44.29 21.15 8.82
CA ILE A 474 43.67 19.86 8.44
C ILE A 474 42.80 19.98 7.17
N GLU A 475 42.36 21.18 6.81
CA GLU A 475 41.59 21.43 5.58
C GLU A 475 42.51 21.65 4.36
N GLU A 476 43.74 22.13 4.55
CA GLU A 476 44.74 22.30 3.48
C GLU A 476 45.38 20.98 3.04
N GLU A 477 45.64 20.02 3.94
CA GLU A 477 46.25 18.70 3.59
C GLU A 477 45.29 17.73 2.88
N GLY A 478 43.97 18.01 2.83
CA GLY A 478 42.97 17.15 2.18
C GLY A 478 42.79 17.40 0.67
N HIS A 479 43.55 18.34 0.11
CA HIS A 479 43.52 18.73 -1.30
C HIS A 479 44.82 18.40 -2.07
N GLU A 480 45.74 17.64 -1.47
CA GLU A 480 46.90 17.05 -2.16
C GLU A 480 46.67 15.59 -2.60
#